data_AF-A0AAN8JIG4-F1
#
_entry.id   AF-A0AAN8JIG4-F1
#
_cell.length_a   1.000
_cell.length_b   1.000
_cell.length_c   1.000
_cell.angle_alpha   90.00
_cell.angle_beta   90.00
_cell.angle_gamma   90.00
#
_symmetry.space_group_name_H-M   'P 1'
#
loop_
_entity.id
_entity.type
_entity.pdbx_description
1 polymer ?
#
loop_
_entity_poly.entity_id
_entity_poly.type
_entity_poly.pdbx_seq_one_letter_code
_entity_poly.pdbx_strand_id
1 'polypeptide(L)'
;MAEDRMPDAEYRIISTNYIYLRDNLHAGLLTGHLHQYGVLSHDDLEEIHNKAEISRKAGVELLLNKLHFVGGCSAFKHFVESLKANGYHRAVELLEVNITCYVTR
;
A
#
# COMPACT_ATOMS: atom_id res chain seq x y z
N MET A 1 14.89 14.92 -12.35
CA MET A 1 13.47 14.51 -12.36
C MET A 1 13.18 14.10 -10.94
N ALA A 2 12.37 14.87 -10.20
CA ALA A 2 12.11 14.58 -8.80
C ALA A 2 11.47 13.19 -8.71
N GLU A 3 12.08 12.32 -7.91
CA GLU A 3 11.63 10.94 -7.74
C GLU A 3 10.23 10.99 -7.10
N ASP A 4 9.19 10.69 -7.88
CA ASP A 4 7.79 10.59 -7.43
C ASP A 4 7.59 9.30 -6.62
N ARG A 5 8.47 9.10 -5.64
CA ARG A 5 8.50 7.95 -4.76
C ARG A 5 7.81 8.31 -3.46
N MET A 6 7.21 7.30 -2.83
CA MET A 6 6.71 7.43 -1.47
C MET A 6 7.85 7.88 -0.56
N PRO A 7 7.64 8.85 0.36
CA PRO A 7 8.70 9.29 1.23
C PRO A 7 9.18 8.16 2.16
N ASP A 8 10.45 8.20 2.53
CA ASP A 8 11.11 7.11 3.26
C ASP A 8 10.48 6.82 4.62
N ALA A 9 9.84 7.82 5.25
CA ALA A 9 9.16 7.66 6.53
C ALA A 9 7.95 6.71 6.39
N GLU A 10 7.08 6.96 5.42
CA GLU A 10 5.92 6.13 5.09
C GLU A 10 6.35 4.74 4.63
N TYR A 11 7.39 4.66 3.79
CA TYR A 11 7.93 3.37 3.37
C TYR A 11 8.47 2.54 4.54
N ARG A 12 9.14 3.18 5.52
CA ARG A 12 9.56 2.49 6.75
C ARG A 12 8.38 1.95 7.54
N ILE A 13 7.28 2.68 7.63
CA ILE A 13 6.06 2.21 8.32
C ILE A 13 5.50 0.94 7.64
N ILE A 14 5.43 0.94 6.31
CA ILE A 14 5.02 -0.24 5.53
C ILE A 14 6.00 -1.40 5.76
N SER A 15 7.30 -1.13 5.72
CA SER A 15 8.36 -2.14 5.87
C SER A 15 8.33 -2.79 7.26
N THR A 16 8.14 -2.00 8.32
CA THR A 16 8.02 -2.49 9.70
C THR A 16 6.84 -3.45 9.86
N ASN A 17 5.73 -3.19 9.18
CA ASN A 17 4.51 -3.98 9.27
C ASN A 17 4.35 -4.99 8.11
N TYR A 18 5.38 -5.14 7.26
CA TYR A 18 5.32 -5.85 5.98
C TYR A 18 4.75 -7.27 6.11
N ILE A 19 5.24 -8.05 7.08
CA ILE A 19 4.83 -9.45 7.28
C ILE A 19 3.32 -9.52 7.55
N TYR A 20 2.83 -8.64 8.42
CA TYR A 20 1.41 -8.58 8.75
C TYR A 20 0.57 -8.18 7.54
N LEU A 21 0.98 -7.13 6.84
CA LEU A 21 0.28 -6.63 5.65
C LEU A 21 0.21 -7.71 4.56
N ARG A 22 1.34 -8.34 4.24
CA ARG A 22 1.40 -9.43 3.25
C ARG A 22 0.49 -10.61 3.61
N ASP A 23 0.45 -10.99 4.89
CA ASP A 23 -0.23 -12.20 5.32
C ASP A 23 -1.73 -12.00 5.56
N ASN A 24 -2.20 -10.76 5.71
CA ASN A 24 -3.59 -10.45 6.05
C ASN A 24 -4.36 -9.66 4.97
N LEU A 25 -3.68 -9.05 4.01
CA LEU A 25 -4.33 -8.26 2.96
C LEU A 25 -4.66 -9.09 1.72
N HIS A 26 -5.60 -8.56 0.93
CA HIS A 26 -5.91 -9.04 -0.39
C HIS A 26 -5.74 -7.91 -1.41
N ALA A 27 -4.72 -8.00 -2.27
CA ALA A 27 -4.36 -6.93 -3.20
C ALA A 27 -5.55 -6.52 -4.09
N GLY A 28 -6.29 -7.48 -4.63
CA GLY A 28 -7.45 -7.21 -5.51
C GLY A 28 -8.57 -6.36 -4.89
N LEU A 29 -8.71 -6.33 -3.55
CA LEU A 29 -9.70 -5.47 -2.88
C LEU A 29 -9.20 -4.03 -2.71
N LEU A 30 -7.88 -3.83 -2.75
CA LEU A 30 -7.24 -2.54 -2.50
C LEU A 30 -6.91 -1.81 -3.81
N THR A 31 -6.58 -2.57 -4.86
CA THR A 31 -6.12 -2.05 -6.15
C THR A 31 -7.16 -1.20 -6.85
N GLY A 32 -8.46 -1.54 -6.75
CA GLY A 32 -9.53 -0.75 -7.36
C GLY A 32 -9.58 0.69 -6.85
N HIS A 33 -9.45 0.89 -5.54
CA HIS A 33 -9.37 2.23 -4.94
C HIS A 33 -8.11 2.95 -5.40
N LEU A 34 -6.96 2.29 -5.37
CA LEU A 34 -5.68 2.89 -5.74
C LEU A 34 -5.63 3.33 -7.21
N HIS A 35 -6.23 2.56 -8.12
CA HIS A 35 -6.35 2.94 -9.52
C HIS A 35 -7.30 4.13 -9.73
N GLN A 36 -8.42 4.17 -9.01
CA GLN A 36 -9.36 5.29 -9.11
C GLN A 36 -8.71 6.65 -8.76
N TYR A 37 -7.74 6.64 -7.83
CA TYR A 37 -6.99 7.85 -7.44
C TYR A 37 -5.67 8.02 -8.22
N GLY A 38 -5.45 7.25 -9.28
CA GLY A 38 -4.27 7.37 -10.14
C GLY A 38 -2.95 6.92 -9.50
N VAL A 39 -3.00 6.17 -8.40
CA VAL A 39 -1.81 5.62 -7.74
C VAL A 39 -1.24 4.41 -8.49
N LEU A 40 -2.12 3.64 -9.12
CA LEU A 40 -1.76 2.50 -9.96
C LEU A 40 -2.27 2.74 -11.37
N SER A 41 -1.45 2.40 -12.37
CA SER A 41 -1.88 2.36 -13.76
C SER A 41 -2.69 1.10 -14.08
N HIS A 42 -3.30 1.05 -15.26
CA HIS A 42 -4.01 -0.15 -15.71
C HIS A 42 -3.08 -1.36 -15.84
N ASP A 43 -1.88 -1.17 -16.37
CA ASP A 43 -0.86 -2.22 -16.46
C ASP A 43 -0.46 -2.75 -15.07
N ASP A 44 -0.34 -1.87 -14.07
CA ASP A 44 -0.05 -2.28 -12.70
C ASP A 44 -1.18 -3.14 -12.10
N LEU A 45 -2.43 -2.80 -12.42
CA LEU A 45 -3.59 -3.59 -11.99
C LEU A 45 -3.53 -5.01 -12.55
N GLU A 46 -3.28 -5.14 -13.86
CA GLU A 46 -3.16 -6.44 -14.51
C GLU A 46 -1.99 -7.25 -13.92
N GLU A 47 -0.82 -6.62 -13.73
CA GLU A 47 0.34 -7.29 -13.15
C GLU A 47 0.07 -7.80 -11.73
N ILE A 48 -0.57 -6.98 -10.89
CA ILE A 48 -0.95 -7.34 -9.52
C ILE A 48 -2.02 -8.42 -9.51
N HIS A 49 -3.01 -8.34 -10.40
CA HIS A 49 -4.06 -9.34 -10.52
C HIS A 49 -3.48 -10.70 -10.90
N ASN A 50 -2.70 -10.76 -11.97
CA ASN A 50 -2.02 -11.97 -12.44
C ASN A 50 -1.13 -12.60 -11.36
N LYS A 51 -0.41 -11.77 -10.58
CA LYS A 51 0.38 -12.25 -9.45
C LYS A 51 -0.49 -12.76 -8.29
N ALA A 52 -1.60 -12.09 -8.00
CA ALA A 52 -2.52 -12.49 -6.95
C ALA A 52 -3.22 -13.82 -7.24
N GLU A 53 -3.48 -14.14 -8.51
CA GLU A 53 -4.01 -15.44 -8.92
C GLU A 53 -3.04 -16.59 -8.62
N ILE A 54 -1.73 -16.37 -8.79
CA ILE A 54 -0.70 -17.36 -8.46
C ILE A 54 -0.53 -17.47 -6.95
N SER A 55 -0.45 -16.34 -6.26
CA SER A 55 -0.30 -16.29 -4.81
C SER A 55 -0.82 -14.96 -4.27
N ARG A 56 -1.83 -15.04 -3.41
CA ARG A 56 -2.36 -13.88 -2.68
C ARG A 56 -1.25 -13.06 -2.03
N LYS A 57 -0.28 -13.74 -1.41
CA LYS A 57 0.88 -13.09 -0.78
C LYS A 57 1.70 -12.35 -1.84
N ALA A 58 2.08 -13.02 -2.93
CA ALA A 58 2.87 -12.40 -3.99
C ALA A 58 2.18 -11.18 -4.64
N GLY A 59 0.86 -11.22 -4.80
CA GLY A 59 0.08 -10.06 -5.26
C GLY A 59 0.17 -8.87 -4.29
N VAL A 60 0.11 -9.12 -2.97
CA VAL A 60 0.29 -8.06 -1.96
C VAL A 60 1.73 -7.55 -1.93
N GLU A 61 2.72 -8.43 -2.03
CA GLU A 61 4.13 -8.02 -2.11
C GLU A 61 4.38 -7.10 -3.31
N LEU A 62 3.82 -7.46 -4.48
CA LEU A 62 3.92 -6.60 -5.66
C LEU A 62 3.21 -5.27 -5.45
N LEU A 63 2.00 -5.27 -4.88
CA LEU A 63 1.26 -4.04 -4.57
C LEU A 63 2.06 -3.10 -3.68
N LEU A 64 2.65 -3.61 -2.59
CA LEU A 64 3.45 -2.81 -1.65
C LEU A 64 4.70 -2.24 -2.33
N ASN A 65 5.35 -3.02 -3.20
CA ASN A 65 6.48 -2.55 -3.99
C ASN A 65 6.05 -1.43 -4.96
N LYS A 66 4.94 -1.60 -5.69
CA LYS A 66 4.43 -0.59 -6.63
C LYS A 66 4.05 0.71 -5.93
N LEU A 67 3.43 0.64 -4.76
CA LEU A 67 3.11 1.81 -3.94
C LEU A 67 4.35 2.65 -3.60
N HIS A 68 5.50 2.02 -3.37
CA HIS A 68 6.74 2.74 -3.08
C HIS A 68 7.30 3.49 -4.30
N PHE A 69 7.22 2.88 -5.50
CA PHE A 69 7.88 3.40 -6.70
C PHE A 69 7.02 4.31 -7.58
N VAL A 70 5.71 4.11 -7.60
CA VAL A 70 4.79 4.72 -8.59
C VAL A 70 3.86 5.75 -7.98
N GLY A 71 3.68 5.69 -6.65
CA GLY A 71 2.55 6.32 -6.00
C GLY A 71 2.74 7.75 -5.49
N GLY A 72 3.95 8.30 -5.56
CA GLY A 72 4.27 9.62 -5.02
C GLY A 72 3.93 9.80 -3.55
N CYS A 73 3.85 11.07 -3.12
CA CYS A 73 3.54 11.43 -1.73
C CYS A 73 2.13 11.05 -1.27
N SER A 74 1.17 10.90 -2.19
CA SER A 74 -0.23 10.62 -1.87
C SER A 74 -0.59 9.14 -1.81
N ALA A 75 0.24 8.24 -2.34
CA ALA A 75 -0.08 6.81 -2.36
C ALA A 75 -0.25 6.19 -1.00
N PHE A 76 0.57 6.59 -0.02
CA PHE A 76 0.42 6.08 1.34
C PHE A 76 -0.96 6.43 1.91
N LYS A 77 -1.41 7.68 1.74
CA LYS A 77 -2.74 8.12 2.17
C LYS A 77 -3.84 7.32 1.48
N HIS A 78 -3.80 7.18 0.16
CA HIS A 78 -4.82 6.42 -0.58
C HIS A 78 -4.80 4.92 -0.26
N PHE A 79 -3.64 4.36 0.10
CA PHE A 79 -3.50 3.01 0.61
C PHE A 79 -4.13 2.85 1.99
N VAL A 80 -3.89 3.77 2.92
CA VAL A 80 -4.55 3.74 4.23
C VAL A 80 -6.06 3.90 4.08
N GLU A 81 -6.52 4.80 3.22
CA GLU A 81 -7.96 4.98 2.94
C GLU A 81 -8.57 3.73 2.27
N SER A 82 -7.84 3.04 1.38
CA SER A 82 -8.34 1.79 0.79
C SER A 82 -8.47 0.68 1.83
N LEU A 83 -7.55 0.63 2.81
CA LEU A 83 -7.64 -0.30 3.93
C LEU A 83 -8.84 0.00 4.83
N LYS A 84 -9.11 1.28 5.13
CA LYS A 84 -10.30 1.71 5.88
C LYS A 84 -11.59 1.32 5.15
N ALA A 85 -11.68 1.60 3.86
CA ALA A 85 -12.85 1.30 3.04
C ALA A 85 -13.16 -0.21 2.97
N ASN A 86 -12.13 -1.06 3.03
CA ASN A 86 -12.27 -2.50 3.00
C ASN A 86 -12.32 -3.17 4.39
N GLY A 87 -12.41 -2.40 5.48
CA GLY A 87 -12.57 -2.93 6.84
C GLY A 87 -11.30 -3.52 7.47
N TYR A 88 -10.11 -3.23 6.92
CA TYR A 88 -8.84 -3.68 7.48
C TYR A 88 -8.38 -2.82 8.68
N HIS A 89 -9.24 -2.66 9.69
CA HIS A 89 -9.03 -1.77 10.83
C HIS A 89 -7.70 -2.03 11.55
N ARG A 90 -7.31 -3.30 11.71
CA ARG A 90 -6.05 -3.65 12.37
C ARG A 90 -4.82 -3.24 11.56
N ALA A 91 -4.88 -3.35 10.23
CA ALA A 91 -3.80 -2.89 9.36
C ALA A 91 -3.69 -1.36 9.41
N VAL A 92 -4.83 -0.65 9.40
CA VAL A 92 -4.88 0.81 9.54
C VAL A 92 -4.27 1.26 10.86
N GLU A 93 -4.64 0.64 11.98
CA GLU A 93 -4.08 0.95 13.30
C GLU A 93 -2.56 0.79 13.30
N LEU A 94 -2.04 -0.31 12.76
CA LEU A 94 -0.59 -0.52 12.66
C LEU A 94 0.11 0.56 11.83
N LEU A 95 -0.53 1.04 10.75
CA LEU A 95 0.04 2.07 9.90
C LEU A 95 -0.05 3.46 10.54
N GLU A 96 -1.17 3.80 11.19
CA GLU A 96 -1.41 5.14 11.78
C GLU A 96 -0.76 5.33 13.16
N VAL A 97 -0.66 4.28 13.98
CA VAL A 97 0.05 4.34 15.29
C VAL A 97 1.54 4.64 15.09
N ASN A 98 2.14 4.18 13.99
CA ASN A 98 3.54 4.49 13.71
C ASN A 98 3.75 5.93 13.19
N ILE A 99 2.69 6.63 12.74
CA ILE A 99 2.76 8.05 12.33
C ILE A 99 2.81 8.96 13.57
N THR A 100 2.10 8.60 14.64
CA THR A 100 2.02 9.43 15.87
C THR A 100 3.35 9.52 16.62
N CYS A 101 4.27 8.57 16.46
CA CYS A 101 5.62 8.65 17.01
C CYS A 101 6.51 9.74 16.36
N TYR A 102 6.18 10.22 15.16
CA TYR A 102 6.97 11.25 14.46
C TYR A 102 6.47 12.68 14.68
N VAL A 103 5.29 12.87 15.28
CA VAL A 103 4.67 14.20 15.49
C VAL A 103 4.98 14.80 16.88
N THR A 104 5.70 14.07 17.73
CA THR A 104 6.29 14.62 18.97
C THR A 104 7.79 14.84 18.80
N ARG A 105 8.18 15.89 18.09
CA ARG A 105 9.43 16.61 18.36
C ARG A 105 9.42 18.03 17.83
#